data_AF-A0A6I2QUQ6-F1
#
_entry.id   AF-A0A6I2QUQ6-F1
#
_cell.length_a   1.000
_cell.length_b   1.000
_cell.length_c   1.000
_cell.angle_alpha   90.00
_cell.angle_beta   90.00
_cell.angle_gamma   90.00
#
_symmetry.space_group_name_H-M   'P 1'
#
loop_
_entity.id
_entity.type
_entity.pdbx_description
1 polymer ?
#
loop_
_entity_poly.entity_id
_entity_poly.type
_entity_poly.pdbx_seq_one_letter_code
_entity_poly.pdbx_strand_id
1 'polypeptide(L)'
;MKYHSFYFYQFQHPMKKVLVEKYGRKYAKDILKKSKKIYRKLVEEADDIGDDNPMAYNEMFALVFVAPYLASEKEIPPETIQEMMRRSLYFVKWFFSLTNLNTKRGKEANKKNIVKYYNWYTEEKEKLYPTSFKVDFEGEPYEGACYYRITRCPICTYTKKLGVHELMPLFCELDEVMISLQHGVLHREGTIANGADCCDYFITGDRE
;
A
#
# COMPACT_ATOMS: atom_id res chain seq x y z
N MET A 1 5.78 14.33 -4.22
CA MET A 1 6.28 13.33 -5.22
C MET A 1 5.82 13.69 -6.65
N LYS A 2 6.41 13.12 -7.71
CA LYS A 2 5.97 13.38 -9.09
C LYS A 2 4.62 12.75 -9.42
N TYR A 3 3.65 13.58 -9.84
CA TYR A 3 2.32 13.12 -10.23
C TYR A 3 2.32 12.28 -11.51
N HIS A 4 1.71 11.09 -11.43
CA HIS A 4 1.41 10.24 -12.58
C HIS A 4 -0.06 9.82 -12.55
N SER A 5 -0.83 10.23 -13.58
CA SER A 5 -2.25 9.90 -13.69
C SER A 5 -2.51 8.40 -13.89
N PHE A 6 -1.49 7.66 -14.33
CA PHE A 6 -1.55 6.21 -14.57
C PHE A 6 -2.11 5.46 -13.36
N TYR A 7 -1.61 5.72 -12.15
CA TYR A 7 -2.02 5.02 -10.93
C TYR A 7 -3.50 5.19 -10.63
N PHE A 8 -4.04 6.40 -10.75
CA PHE A 8 -5.47 6.62 -10.55
C PHE A 8 -6.32 5.90 -11.59
N TYR A 9 -5.92 5.97 -12.86
CA TYR A 9 -6.67 5.33 -13.95
C TYR A 9 -6.67 3.81 -13.86
N GLN A 10 -5.57 3.20 -13.39
CA GLN A 10 -5.46 1.75 -13.19
C GLN A 10 -6.58 1.21 -12.27
N PHE A 11 -6.94 1.95 -11.22
CA PHE A 11 -7.93 1.51 -10.23
C PHE A 11 -9.29 2.21 -10.36
N GLN A 12 -9.45 3.13 -11.31
CA GLN A 12 -10.70 3.86 -11.49
C GLN A 12 -11.89 2.93 -11.76
N HIS A 13 -11.69 1.87 -12.55
CA HIS A 13 -12.76 0.92 -12.89
C HIS A 13 -13.28 0.13 -11.68
N PRO A 14 -12.44 -0.60 -10.90
CA PRO A 14 -12.90 -1.30 -9.71
C PRO A 14 -13.51 -0.37 -8.65
N MET A 15 -12.93 0.82 -8.42
CA MET A 15 -13.52 1.83 -7.53
C MET A 15 -14.93 2.24 -7.99
N LYS A 16 -15.09 2.51 -9.30
CA LYS A 16 -16.40 2.87 -9.88
C LYS A 16 -17.43 1.78 -9.65
N LYS A 17 -17.06 0.51 -9.76
CA LYS A 17 -17.98 -0.61 -9.57
C LYS A 17 -18.56 -0.60 -8.16
N VAL A 18 -17.72 -0.48 -7.13
CA VAL A 18 -18.17 -0.39 -5.72
C VAL A 18 -19.06 0.83 -5.51
N LEU A 19 -18.67 2.00 -6.02
CA LEU A 19 -19.45 3.23 -5.88
C LEU A 19 -20.83 3.14 -6.55
N VAL A 20 -20.92 2.52 -7.74
CA VAL A 20 -22.19 2.34 -8.46
C VAL A 20 -23.12 1.42 -7.69
N GLU A 21 -22.59 0.31 -7.16
CA GLU A 21 -23.38 -0.66 -6.39
C GLU A 21 -23.96 -0.06 -5.10
N LYS A 22 -23.20 0.80 -4.41
CA LYS A 22 -23.62 1.37 -3.11
C LYS A 22 -24.38 2.69 -3.20
N TYR A 23 -24.06 3.53 -4.19
CA TYR A 23 -24.54 4.93 -4.24
C TYR A 23 -25.13 5.34 -5.60
N GLY A 24 -25.12 4.43 -6.58
CA GLY A 24 -25.65 4.69 -7.92
C GLY A 24 -24.70 5.43 -8.86
N ARG A 25 -25.07 5.45 -10.15
CA ARG A 25 -24.20 5.88 -11.25
C ARG A 25 -23.82 7.36 -11.22
N LYS A 26 -24.74 8.24 -10.83
CA LYS A 26 -24.52 9.69 -10.78
C LYS A 26 -23.47 10.03 -9.72
N TYR A 27 -23.70 9.58 -8.48
CA TYR A 27 -22.78 9.77 -7.38
C TYR A 27 -21.38 9.21 -7.69
N ALA A 28 -21.31 7.97 -8.20
CA ALA A 28 -20.04 7.35 -8.57
C ALA A 28 -19.23 8.18 -9.59
N LYS A 29 -19.90 8.75 -10.60
CA LYS A 29 -19.25 9.61 -11.61
C LYS A 29 -18.73 10.91 -10.99
N ASP A 30 -19.53 11.56 -10.15
CA ASP A 30 -19.20 12.84 -9.55
C ASP A 30 -18.06 12.70 -8.52
N ILE A 31 -18.12 11.66 -7.67
CA ILE A 31 -17.05 11.34 -6.73
C ILE A 31 -15.75 11.06 -7.47
N LEU A 32 -15.71 10.16 -8.46
CA LEU A 32 -14.45 9.84 -9.16
C LEU A 32 -13.83 11.06 -9.85
N LYS A 33 -14.67 11.97 -10.38
CA LYS A 33 -14.21 13.23 -10.96
C LYS A 33 -13.54 14.13 -9.90
N LYS A 34 -14.13 14.24 -8.70
CA LYS A 34 -13.54 14.96 -7.57
C LYS A 34 -12.27 14.25 -7.05
N SER A 35 -12.32 12.93 -6.85
CA SER A 35 -11.21 12.09 -6.39
C SER A 35 -9.98 12.24 -7.26
N LYS A 36 -10.11 12.29 -8.58
CA LYS A 36 -8.95 12.47 -9.46
C LYS A 36 -8.21 13.80 -9.20
N LYS A 37 -8.95 14.88 -8.93
CA LYS A 37 -8.36 16.19 -8.60
C LYS A 37 -7.67 16.14 -7.24
N ILE A 38 -8.33 15.52 -6.25
CA ILE A 38 -7.77 15.36 -4.90
C ILE A 38 -6.53 14.47 -4.94
N TYR A 39 -6.56 13.33 -5.62
CA TYR A 39 -5.41 12.45 -5.78
C TYR A 39 -4.19 13.20 -6.33
N ARG A 40 -4.38 14.03 -7.36
CA ARG A 40 -3.30 14.87 -7.89
C ARG A 40 -2.71 15.78 -6.81
N LYS A 41 -3.58 16.49 -6.08
CA LYS A 41 -3.17 17.38 -4.97
C LYS A 41 -2.41 16.61 -3.89
N LEU A 42 -2.92 15.44 -3.47
CA LEU A 42 -2.28 14.58 -2.48
C LEU A 42 -0.86 14.18 -2.91
N VAL A 43 -0.66 13.78 -4.17
CA VAL A 43 0.66 13.38 -4.66
C VAL A 43 1.63 14.56 -4.76
N GLU A 44 1.14 15.71 -5.22
CA GLU A 44 1.93 16.94 -5.34
C GLU A 44 2.33 17.51 -3.96
N GLU A 45 1.49 17.33 -2.93
CA GLU A 45 1.72 17.82 -1.56
C GLU A 45 2.35 16.78 -0.62
N ALA A 46 2.38 15.50 -1.00
CA ALA A 46 3.05 14.46 -0.22
C ALA A 46 4.55 14.73 -0.14
N ASP A 47 5.13 14.40 1.02
CA ASP A 47 6.56 14.52 1.28
C ASP A 47 7.35 13.80 0.16
N ASP A 48 8.48 14.38 -0.28
CA ASP A 48 9.31 13.71 -1.26
C ASP A 48 10.03 12.52 -0.61
N ILE A 49 9.79 11.33 -1.15
CA ILE A 49 10.42 10.08 -0.71
C ILE A 49 11.42 9.55 -1.74
N GLY A 50 11.73 10.33 -2.78
CA GLY A 50 12.65 9.99 -3.87
C GLY A 50 11.94 9.43 -5.10
N ASP A 51 12.18 10.03 -6.27
CA ASP A 51 11.57 9.61 -7.54
C ASP A 51 12.05 8.22 -8.02
N ASP A 52 13.26 7.81 -7.63
CA ASP A 52 13.86 6.50 -7.93
C ASP A 52 13.59 5.44 -6.83
N ASN A 53 12.79 5.79 -5.83
CA ASN A 53 12.47 4.94 -4.69
C ASN A 53 11.68 3.68 -5.13
N PRO A 54 12.21 2.45 -4.91
CA PRO A 54 11.52 1.21 -5.26
C PRO A 54 10.14 1.00 -4.63
N MET A 55 9.85 1.70 -3.52
CA MET A 55 8.59 1.62 -2.76
C MET A 55 7.67 2.83 -2.95
N ALA A 56 8.03 3.83 -3.77
CA ALA A 56 7.17 5.00 -4.00
C ALA A 56 5.78 4.64 -4.53
N TYR A 57 5.69 3.54 -5.29
CA TYR A 57 4.41 2.98 -5.74
C TYR A 57 3.43 2.69 -4.59
N ASN A 58 3.92 2.23 -3.43
CA ASN A 58 3.05 1.85 -2.32
C ASN A 58 2.30 3.07 -1.76
N GLU A 59 2.99 4.21 -1.68
CA GLU A 59 2.37 5.47 -1.25
C GLU A 59 1.39 6.00 -2.30
N MET A 60 1.79 6.02 -3.58
CA MET A 60 0.90 6.40 -4.68
C MET A 60 -0.38 5.54 -4.69
N PHE A 61 -0.23 4.22 -4.49
CA PHE A 61 -1.32 3.27 -4.44
C PHE A 61 -2.28 3.58 -3.29
N ALA A 62 -1.79 3.79 -2.08
CA ALA A 62 -2.63 4.17 -0.94
C ALA A 62 -3.38 5.49 -1.18
N LEU A 63 -2.71 6.49 -1.74
CA LEU A 63 -3.32 7.81 -2.01
C LEU A 63 -4.45 7.77 -3.05
N VAL A 64 -4.46 6.79 -3.96
CA VAL A 64 -5.60 6.57 -4.86
C VAL A 64 -6.88 6.28 -4.07
N PHE A 65 -6.80 5.56 -2.94
CA PHE A 65 -7.96 5.20 -2.12
C PHE A 65 -8.27 6.22 -1.02
N VAL A 66 -7.27 6.98 -0.54
CA VAL A 66 -7.53 8.16 0.31
C VAL A 66 -8.34 9.22 -0.45
N ALA A 67 -8.09 9.39 -1.75
CA ALA A 67 -8.71 10.43 -2.56
C ALA A 67 -10.26 10.39 -2.60
N PRO A 68 -10.95 9.26 -2.83
CA PRO A 68 -12.41 9.19 -2.75
C PRO A 68 -12.97 9.43 -1.34
N TYR A 69 -12.25 9.06 -0.29
CA TYR A 69 -12.67 9.35 1.09
C TYR A 69 -12.74 10.86 1.32
N LEU A 70 -11.66 11.57 1.00
CA LEU A 70 -11.60 13.03 1.08
C LEU A 70 -12.55 13.72 0.09
N ALA A 71 -12.73 13.17 -1.12
CA ALA A 71 -13.65 13.72 -2.13
C ALA A 71 -15.12 13.69 -1.71
N SER A 72 -15.46 12.73 -0.86
CA SER A 72 -16.77 12.62 -0.24
C SER A 72 -16.88 13.38 1.08
N GLU A 73 -15.88 14.18 1.46
CA GLU A 73 -15.86 14.86 2.78
C GLU A 73 -16.05 13.85 3.93
N LYS A 74 -15.49 12.65 3.75
CA LYS A 74 -15.61 11.49 4.65
C LYS A 74 -17.02 10.88 4.79
N GLU A 75 -17.97 11.21 3.89
CA GLU A 75 -19.30 10.59 3.87
C GLU A 75 -19.28 9.11 3.47
N ILE A 76 -18.31 8.68 2.65
CA ILE A 76 -18.13 7.25 2.33
C ILE A 76 -17.46 6.56 3.53
N PRO A 77 -18.05 5.51 4.12
CA PRO A 77 -17.44 4.81 5.25
C PRO A 77 -16.06 4.22 4.92
N PRO A 78 -15.10 4.23 5.87
CA PRO A 78 -13.78 3.63 5.69
C PRO A 78 -13.78 2.20 5.12
N GLU A 79 -14.72 1.35 5.53
CA GLU A 79 -14.86 -0.03 5.07
C GLU A 79 -15.25 -0.11 3.59
N THR A 80 -15.98 0.90 3.10
CA THR A 80 -16.30 1.00 1.68
C THR A 80 -15.07 1.42 0.86
N ILE A 81 -14.18 2.23 1.44
CA ILE A 81 -12.87 2.56 0.84
C ILE A 81 -11.96 1.32 0.85
N GLN A 82 -11.93 0.56 1.95
CA GLN A 82 -11.22 -0.72 2.02
C GLN A 82 -11.72 -1.69 0.94
N GLU A 83 -13.03 -1.81 0.76
CA GLU A 83 -13.62 -2.68 -0.28
C GLU A 83 -13.23 -2.22 -1.70
N MET A 84 -13.14 -0.91 -1.95
CA MET A 84 -12.61 -0.39 -3.21
C MET A 84 -11.17 -0.86 -3.45
N MET A 85 -10.32 -0.80 -2.43
CA MET A 85 -8.92 -1.27 -2.51
C MET A 85 -8.84 -2.79 -2.67
N ARG A 86 -9.62 -3.55 -1.90
CA ARG A 86 -9.71 -5.02 -1.98
C ARG A 86 -10.12 -5.48 -3.37
N ARG A 87 -11.19 -4.93 -3.96
CA ARG A 87 -11.61 -5.27 -5.33
C ARG A 87 -10.59 -4.84 -6.38
N SER A 88 -9.84 -3.77 -6.11
CA SER A 88 -8.75 -3.34 -6.98
C SER A 88 -7.58 -4.32 -6.98
N LEU A 89 -7.24 -4.90 -5.82
CA LEU A 89 -6.26 -5.98 -5.72
C LEU A 89 -6.70 -7.22 -6.50
N TYR A 90 -7.96 -7.64 -6.37
CA TYR A 90 -8.51 -8.75 -7.15
C TYR A 90 -8.56 -8.45 -8.66
N PHE A 91 -8.81 -7.20 -9.05
CA PHE A 91 -8.78 -6.78 -10.45
C PHE A 91 -7.40 -6.97 -11.08
N VAL A 92 -6.32 -6.77 -10.31
CA VAL A 92 -4.94 -6.99 -10.75
C VAL A 92 -4.35 -8.33 -10.26
N LYS A 93 -5.18 -9.28 -9.82
CA LYS A 93 -4.70 -10.56 -9.24
C LYS A 93 -3.73 -11.34 -10.12
N TRP A 94 -3.89 -11.24 -11.44
CA TRP A 94 -3.03 -11.91 -12.41
C TRP A 94 -1.56 -11.48 -12.27
N PHE A 95 -1.31 -10.22 -11.89
CA PHE A 95 0.03 -9.70 -11.64
C PHE A 95 0.66 -10.35 -10.39
N PHE A 96 -0.13 -10.49 -9.32
CA PHE A 96 0.32 -11.15 -8.09
C PHE A 96 0.59 -12.64 -8.32
N SER A 97 -0.23 -13.32 -9.13
CA SER A 97 -0.03 -14.74 -9.46
C SER A 97 1.24 -15.05 -10.25
N LEU A 98 1.98 -14.03 -10.73
CA LEU A 98 3.32 -14.23 -11.31
C LEU A 98 4.37 -14.63 -10.28
N THR A 99 4.09 -14.42 -9.00
CA THR A 99 4.92 -14.85 -7.87
C THR A 99 4.22 -15.99 -7.15
N ASN A 100 4.94 -17.10 -6.92
CA ASN A 100 4.43 -18.23 -6.15
C ASN A 100 5.36 -18.49 -4.95
N LEU A 101 4.91 -18.10 -3.76
CA LEU A 101 5.67 -18.16 -2.51
C LEU A 101 5.95 -19.58 -2.01
N ASN A 102 5.28 -20.60 -2.56
CA ASN A 102 5.66 -22.01 -2.34
C ASN A 102 6.91 -22.45 -3.09
N THR A 103 7.49 -21.59 -3.93
CA THR A 103 8.68 -21.91 -4.74
C THR A 103 9.87 -21.05 -4.31
N LYS A 104 11.08 -21.63 -4.37
CA LYS A 104 12.33 -20.90 -4.12
C LYS A 104 12.42 -19.62 -4.96
N ARG A 105 12.12 -19.73 -6.26
CA ARG A 105 12.10 -18.59 -7.19
C ARG A 105 11.11 -17.50 -6.78
N GLY A 106 9.91 -17.86 -6.31
CA GLY A 106 8.91 -16.88 -5.87
C GLY A 106 9.32 -16.17 -4.58
N LYS A 107 9.89 -16.90 -3.61
CA LYS A 107 10.46 -16.31 -2.39
C LYS A 107 11.60 -15.32 -2.71
N GLU A 108 12.52 -15.71 -3.59
CA GLU A 108 13.60 -14.84 -4.06
C GLU A 108 13.05 -13.59 -4.78
N ALA A 109 12.03 -13.75 -5.63
CA ALA A 109 11.39 -12.63 -6.32
C ALA A 109 10.69 -11.66 -5.36
N ASN A 110 10.02 -12.17 -4.32
CA ASN A 110 9.38 -11.36 -3.29
C ASN A 110 10.44 -10.58 -2.48
N LYS A 111 11.47 -11.26 -1.97
CA LYS A 111 12.58 -10.65 -1.21
C LYS A 111 13.38 -9.63 -2.02
N LYS A 112 13.48 -9.80 -3.34
CA LYS A 112 14.25 -8.93 -4.23
C LYS A 112 13.86 -7.45 -4.11
N ASN A 113 12.57 -7.14 -4.04
CA ASN A 113 12.12 -5.74 -4.02
C ASN A 113 12.45 -5.05 -2.70
N ILE A 114 12.26 -5.75 -1.57
CA ILE A 114 12.58 -5.18 -0.26
C ILE A 114 14.09 -5.05 -0.05
N VAL A 115 14.89 -6.02 -0.50
CA VAL A 115 16.36 -5.91 -0.47
C VAL A 115 16.85 -4.79 -1.38
N LYS A 116 16.25 -4.62 -2.56
CA LYS A 116 16.55 -3.49 -3.45
C LYS A 116 16.26 -2.16 -2.75
N TYR A 117 15.13 -2.04 -2.06
CA TYR A 117 14.79 -0.84 -1.30
C TYR A 117 15.79 -0.59 -0.16
N TYR A 118 16.08 -1.61 0.65
CA TYR A 118 17.01 -1.51 1.76
C TYR A 118 18.40 -1.02 1.31
N ASN A 119 18.94 -1.60 0.24
CA ASN A 119 20.23 -1.17 -0.33
C ASN A 119 20.18 0.23 -0.95
N TRP A 120 19.02 0.64 -1.46
CA TRP A 120 18.82 1.99 -1.99
C TRP A 120 18.73 3.03 -0.86
N TYR A 121 18.18 2.69 0.30
CA TYR A 121 17.93 3.61 1.40
C TYR A 121 19.13 3.70 2.38
N THR A 122 20.23 4.24 1.89
CA THR A 122 21.45 4.51 2.68
C THR A 122 21.25 5.65 3.68
N GLU A 123 22.21 5.86 4.60
CA GLU A 123 22.19 7.01 5.51
C GLU A 123 22.11 8.38 4.78
N GLU A 124 22.75 8.50 3.62
CA GLU A 124 22.67 9.70 2.79
C GLU A 124 21.25 9.90 2.24
N LYS A 125 20.62 8.81 1.76
CA LYS A 125 19.22 8.84 1.31
C LYS A 125 18.26 9.07 2.46
N GLU A 126 18.54 8.58 3.67
CA GLU A 126 17.74 8.89 4.86
C GLU A 126 17.83 10.38 5.23
N LYS A 127 19.01 11.01 5.13
CA LYS A 127 19.16 12.45 5.33
C LYS A 127 18.39 13.27 4.29
N LEU A 128 18.37 12.82 3.03
CA LEU A 128 17.64 13.48 1.94
C LEU A 128 16.12 13.26 2.04
N TYR A 129 15.70 12.06 2.45
CA TYR A 129 14.31 11.62 2.48
C TYR A 129 13.93 11.07 3.87
N PRO A 130 13.93 11.90 4.93
CA PRO A 130 13.78 11.45 6.32
C PRO A 130 12.39 10.89 6.64
N THR A 131 11.41 11.15 5.78
CA THR A 131 10.02 10.67 5.90
C THR A 131 9.76 9.39 5.13
N SER A 132 10.70 8.93 4.30
CA SER A 132 10.57 7.69 3.51
C SER A 132 10.40 6.48 4.42
N PHE A 133 10.11 5.32 3.81
CA PHE A 133 10.06 4.07 4.54
C PHE A 133 11.40 3.84 5.28
N LYS A 134 11.37 3.12 6.40
CA LYS A 134 12.58 2.61 7.04
C LYS A 134 12.38 1.13 7.25
N VAL A 135 13.37 0.36 6.80
CA VAL A 135 13.30 -1.09 6.76
C VAL A 135 14.56 -1.65 7.39
N ASP A 136 14.40 -2.72 8.16
CA ASP A 136 15.50 -3.54 8.65
C ASP A 136 15.10 -5.03 8.61
N PHE A 137 16.03 -5.88 9.04
CA PHE A 137 15.88 -7.33 9.11
C PHE A 137 16.10 -7.86 10.54
N GLU A 138 16.02 -7.00 11.57
CA GLU A 138 16.27 -7.47 12.94
C GLU A 138 15.15 -8.41 13.39
N GLY A 139 15.50 -9.55 13.97
CA GLY A 139 14.53 -10.57 14.35
C GLY A 139 14.21 -11.58 13.24
N GLU A 140 15.02 -11.64 12.16
CA GLU A 140 14.86 -12.68 11.13
C GLU A 140 14.86 -14.09 11.80
N PRO A 141 13.80 -14.90 11.61
CA PRO A 141 13.61 -16.11 12.40
C PRO A 141 14.60 -17.23 12.04
N TYR A 142 15.09 -17.24 10.81
CA TYR A 142 16.13 -18.14 10.32
C TYR A 142 16.76 -17.56 9.05
N GLU A 143 18.01 -17.94 8.76
CA GLU A 143 18.74 -17.44 7.61
C GLU A 143 17.96 -17.69 6.30
N GLY A 144 17.72 -16.61 5.55
CA GLY A 144 17.03 -16.68 4.27
C GLY A 144 15.50 -16.67 4.35
N ALA A 145 14.91 -16.44 5.53
CA ALA A 145 13.48 -16.18 5.65
C ALA A 145 13.04 -15.01 4.76
N CYS A 146 11.78 -15.05 4.29
CA CYS A 146 11.15 -13.89 3.69
C CYS A 146 10.64 -13.00 4.82
N TYR A 147 11.57 -12.28 5.44
CA TYR A 147 11.33 -11.43 6.60
C TYR A 147 11.86 -10.02 6.38
N TYR A 148 11.15 -9.04 6.90
CA TYR A 148 11.61 -7.66 7.10
C TYR A 148 10.68 -6.94 8.06
N ARG A 149 11.16 -5.85 8.67
CA ARG A 149 10.33 -4.93 9.44
C ARG A 149 10.26 -3.59 8.75
N ILE A 150 9.09 -2.98 8.73
CA ILE A 150 8.96 -1.55 8.44
C ILE A 150 8.89 -0.81 9.77
N THR A 151 9.92 -0.01 10.08
CA THR A 151 10.01 0.79 11.32
C THR A 151 9.60 2.25 11.13
N ARG A 152 9.47 2.69 9.87
CA ARG A 152 8.85 3.98 9.51
C ARG A 152 8.02 3.83 8.25
N CYS A 153 6.80 4.35 8.27
CA CYS A 153 5.87 4.31 7.15
C CYS A 153 5.41 5.74 6.78
N PRO A 154 5.77 6.27 5.60
CA PRO A 154 5.32 7.61 5.16
C PRO A 154 3.80 7.68 5.05
N ILE A 155 3.14 6.59 4.68
CA ILE A 155 1.68 6.54 4.51
C ILE A 155 0.98 6.78 5.85
N CYS A 156 1.45 6.15 6.94
CA CYS A 156 0.93 6.42 8.29
C CYS A 156 1.14 7.89 8.69
N THR A 157 2.32 8.45 8.44
CA THR A 157 2.62 9.86 8.77
C THR A 157 1.71 10.81 7.99
N TYR A 158 1.55 10.57 6.70
CA TYR A 158 0.81 11.48 5.83
C TYR A 158 -0.71 11.38 6.06
N THR A 159 -1.25 10.18 6.26
CA THR A 159 -2.67 10.03 6.64
C THR A 159 -3.00 10.66 7.99
N LYS A 160 -2.08 10.65 8.97
CA LYS A 160 -2.22 11.44 10.21
C LYS A 160 -2.27 12.95 9.92
N LYS A 161 -1.36 13.48 9.09
CA LYS A 161 -1.36 14.91 8.68
C LYS A 161 -2.68 15.31 8.01
N LEU A 162 -3.25 14.43 7.20
CA LEU A 162 -4.52 14.62 6.52
C LEU A 162 -5.75 14.38 7.43
N GLY A 163 -5.54 13.90 8.65
CA GLY A 163 -6.59 13.54 9.59
C GLY A 163 -7.45 12.35 9.13
N VAL A 164 -6.90 11.40 8.37
CA VAL A 164 -7.59 10.20 7.83
C VAL A 164 -6.92 8.90 8.26
N HIS A 165 -6.24 8.90 9.41
CA HIS A 165 -5.50 7.74 9.93
C HIS A 165 -6.39 6.52 10.17
N GLU A 166 -7.71 6.72 10.34
CA GLU A 166 -8.72 5.66 10.43
C GLU A 166 -8.72 4.70 9.23
N LEU A 167 -8.20 5.10 8.07
CA LEU A 167 -8.05 4.22 6.91
C LEU A 167 -6.87 3.24 7.03
N MET A 168 -5.84 3.58 7.82
CA MET A 168 -4.57 2.85 7.80
C MET A 168 -4.67 1.41 8.29
N PRO A 169 -5.33 1.10 9.43
CA PRO A 169 -5.52 -0.29 9.85
C PRO A 169 -6.18 -1.13 8.75
N LEU A 170 -7.22 -0.59 8.12
CA LEU A 170 -7.96 -1.25 7.04
C LEU A 170 -7.09 -1.47 5.79
N PHE A 171 -6.20 -0.54 5.46
CA PHE A 171 -5.27 -0.71 4.34
C PHE A 171 -4.21 -1.76 4.66
N CYS A 172 -3.68 -1.78 5.88
CA CYS A 172 -2.67 -2.76 6.31
C CYS A 172 -3.21 -4.20 6.34
N GLU A 173 -4.50 -4.40 6.67
CA GLU A 173 -5.15 -5.73 6.57
C GLU A 173 -5.11 -6.30 5.14
N LEU A 174 -5.09 -5.45 4.12
CA LEU A 174 -5.05 -5.89 2.73
C LEU A 174 -3.68 -6.43 2.30
N ASP A 175 -2.65 -6.31 3.14
CA ASP A 175 -1.39 -7.02 2.95
C ASP A 175 -1.60 -8.54 2.92
N GLU A 176 -2.47 -9.08 3.78
CA GLU A 176 -2.83 -10.51 3.78
C GLU A 176 -3.49 -10.94 2.47
N VAL A 177 -4.33 -10.07 1.91
CA VAL A 177 -4.93 -10.29 0.58
C VAL A 177 -3.85 -10.30 -0.50
N MET A 178 -2.92 -9.34 -0.49
CA MET A 178 -1.83 -9.30 -1.46
C MET A 178 -0.92 -10.53 -1.39
N ILE A 179 -0.62 -11.01 -0.19
CA ILE A 179 0.25 -12.18 0.03
C ILE A 179 -0.46 -13.48 -0.31
N SER A 180 -1.74 -13.64 0.05
CA SER A 180 -2.53 -14.82 -0.34
C SER A 180 -2.68 -14.95 -1.87
N LEU A 181 -2.77 -13.84 -2.61
CA LEU A 181 -2.77 -13.84 -4.07
C LEU A 181 -1.44 -14.34 -4.69
N GLN A 182 -0.38 -14.49 -3.89
CA GLN A 182 0.93 -15.05 -4.27
C GLN A 182 1.15 -16.47 -3.71
N HIS A 183 0.10 -17.14 -3.21
CA HIS A 183 0.20 -18.43 -2.51
C HIS A 183 1.05 -18.36 -1.24
N GLY A 184 0.93 -17.29 -0.47
CA GLY A 184 1.63 -17.14 0.80
C GLY A 184 0.72 -16.85 1.99
N VAL A 185 1.33 -16.89 3.15
CA VAL A 185 0.76 -16.52 4.45
C VAL A 185 1.62 -15.43 5.06
N LEU A 186 0.99 -14.36 5.53
CA LEU A 186 1.64 -13.29 6.26
C LEU A 186 1.45 -13.53 7.76
N HIS A 187 2.56 -13.74 8.46
CA HIS A 187 2.61 -13.84 9.92
C HIS A 187 3.07 -12.49 10.46
N ARG A 188 2.21 -11.83 11.24
CA ARG A 188 2.49 -10.51 11.83
C ARG A 188 1.85 -10.39 13.20
N GLU A 189 2.55 -9.75 14.14
CA GLU A 189 2.00 -9.47 15.47
C GLU A 189 1.26 -8.13 15.52
N GLY A 190 1.72 -7.14 14.75
CA GLY A 190 1.16 -5.80 14.77
C GLY A 190 1.53 -4.94 13.55
N THR A 191 1.02 -3.72 13.56
CA THR A 191 1.31 -2.70 12.55
C THR A 191 1.54 -1.35 13.22
N ILE A 192 2.38 -0.51 12.62
CA ILE A 192 2.53 0.91 13.01
C ILE A 192 1.17 1.61 13.02
N ALA A 193 0.25 1.23 12.11
CA ALA A 193 -1.08 1.81 12.05
C ALA A 193 -1.92 1.55 13.31
N ASN A 194 -1.71 0.38 13.94
CA ASN A 194 -2.34 -0.05 15.19
C ASN A 194 -1.49 0.25 16.44
N GLY A 195 -0.41 1.04 16.31
CA GLY A 195 0.42 1.48 17.43
C GLY A 195 1.56 0.54 17.83
N ALA A 196 1.88 -0.47 17.02
CA ALA A 196 3.11 -1.24 17.22
C ALA A 196 4.35 -0.43 16.82
N ASP A 197 5.51 -0.80 17.37
CA ASP A 197 6.79 -0.13 17.08
C ASP A 197 7.23 -0.30 15.62
N CYS A 198 6.82 -1.42 15.00
CA CYS A 198 7.08 -1.71 13.60
C CYS A 198 5.95 -2.55 12.98
N CYS A 199 6.00 -2.72 11.66
CA CYS A 199 5.22 -3.71 10.94
C CYS A 199 6.12 -4.91 10.62
N ASP A 200 5.84 -6.07 11.21
CA ASP A 200 6.51 -7.32 10.86
C ASP A 200 5.91 -7.91 9.57
N TYR A 201 6.80 -8.35 8.68
CA TYR A 201 6.45 -9.11 7.50
C TYR A 201 7.21 -10.42 7.47
N PHE A 202 6.73 -11.42 8.21
CA PHE A 202 7.20 -12.79 8.04
C PHE A 202 6.28 -13.52 7.05
N ILE A 203 6.82 -13.91 5.90
CA ILE A 203 6.02 -14.48 4.81
C ILE A 203 6.48 -15.91 4.52
N THR A 204 5.54 -16.85 4.50
CA THR A 204 5.76 -18.25 4.09
C THR A 204 4.89 -18.59 2.88
N GLY A 205 5.16 -19.70 2.20
CA GLY A 205 4.21 -20.32 1.29
C GLY A 205 3.00 -20.88 2.05
N ASP A 206 1.86 -21.01 1.38
CA ASP A 206 0.61 -21.56 1.92
C ASP A 206 0.59 -23.10 2.02
N ARG A 207 1.70 -23.78 1.68
CA ARG A 207 1.88 -25.24 1.75
C ARG A 207 3.09 -25.67 2.60
N GLU A 208 3.66 -24.75 3.37
CA GLU A 208 4.79 -25.00 4.27
C GLU A 208 4.35 -25.49 5.65
#